data_AF-A0AAU0H777-F1
#
_entry.id   AF-A0AAU0H777-F1
#
_cell.length_a   1.000
_cell.length_b   1.000
_cell.length_c   1.000
_cell.angle_alpha   90.00
_cell.angle_beta   90.00
_cell.angle_gamma   90.00
#
_symmetry.space_group_name_H-M   'P 1'
#
loop_
_entity.id
_entity.type
_entity.pdbx_description
1 polymer ?
#
loop_
_entity_poly.entity_id
_entity_poly.type
_entity_poly.pdbx_seq_one_letter_code
_entity_poly.pdbx_strand_id
1 'polypeptide(L)'
;MTHSEIHRSQRVGWLRAAVLGANDGIVSTASLIIGVAAASTSHDGILLAGAAGLVAGAMSMAAGEYVSVSSQSDTENADLAIEKKSLEQNFESEIEELAKIYEGRGLNAALGATAARVGGASITVGAIRVTFWGALAMALTAVVGRIFGVVA
;
A
#
# COMPACT_ATOMS: atom_id res chain seq x y z
N MET A 1 -13.82 -2.68 -28.93
CA MET A 1 -12.54 -2.01 -28.58
C MET A 1 -12.45 -2.02 -27.06
N THR A 2 -11.61 -2.88 -26.50
CA THR A 2 -11.45 -3.05 -25.05
C THR A 2 -10.61 -1.87 -24.54
N HIS A 3 -11.25 -0.86 -23.95
CA HIS A 3 -10.54 0.25 -23.31
C HIS A 3 -9.88 -0.27 -22.03
N SER A 4 -8.56 -0.43 -22.06
CA SER A 4 -7.76 -0.72 -20.89
C SER A 4 -7.66 0.55 -20.04
N GLU A 5 -8.61 0.75 -19.12
CA GLU A 5 -8.55 1.79 -18.09
C GLU A 5 -7.35 1.52 -17.16
N ILE A 6 -6.28 2.29 -17.35
CA ILE A 6 -5.11 2.28 -16.46
C ILE A 6 -5.58 2.85 -15.13
N HIS A 7 -5.86 1.98 -14.16
CA HIS A 7 -6.31 2.34 -12.82
C HIS A 7 -5.32 3.33 -12.18
N ARG A 8 -5.70 4.62 -12.19
CA ARG A 8 -4.87 5.73 -11.74
C ARG A 8 -4.80 5.84 -10.21
N SER A 9 -5.68 5.16 -9.47
CA SER A 9 -5.79 5.25 -8.00
C SER A 9 -4.54 4.73 -7.28
N GLN A 10 -3.95 3.62 -7.74
CA GLN A 10 -2.69 3.09 -7.17
C GLN A 10 -1.53 4.09 -7.32
N ARG A 11 -1.56 4.90 -8.37
CA ARG A 11 -0.57 5.95 -8.66
C ARG A 11 -0.78 7.22 -7.81
N VAL A 12 -1.86 7.32 -7.04
CA VAL A 12 -2.05 8.38 -6.04
C VAL A 12 -1.57 7.90 -4.68
N GLY A 13 -1.84 6.63 -4.33
CA GLY A 13 -1.41 6.02 -3.06
C GLY A 13 0.11 6.06 -2.85
N TRP A 14 0.89 5.64 -3.85
CA TRP A 14 2.36 5.63 -3.76
C TRP A 14 3.00 7.03 -3.61
N LEU A 15 2.35 8.06 -4.15
CA LEU A 15 2.84 9.43 -4.19
C LEU A 15 2.56 10.08 -2.85
N ARG A 16 1.37 9.82 -2.29
CA ARG A 16 1.01 10.18 -0.91
C ARG A 16 2.00 9.57 0.07
N ALA A 17 2.25 8.26 -0.02
CA ALA A 17 3.20 7.57 0.85
C ALA A 17 4.62 8.16 0.71
N ALA A 18 5.10 8.41 -0.52
CA ALA A 18 6.42 8.98 -0.75
C ALA A 18 6.55 10.42 -0.21
N VAL A 19 5.55 11.28 -0.41
CA VAL A 19 5.58 12.68 0.04
C VAL A 19 5.50 12.76 1.57
N LEU A 20 4.58 12.03 2.19
CA LEU A 20 4.50 11.97 3.66
C LEU A 20 5.80 11.43 4.25
N GLY A 21 6.43 10.45 3.59
CA GLY A 21 7.66 9.85 4.09
C GLY A 21 8.87 10.74 3.98
N ALA A 22 8.99 11.49 2.89
CA ALA A 22 10.02 12.51 2.76
C ALA A 22 9.85 13.61 3.82
N ASN A 23 8.61 14.06 4.04
CA ASN A 23 8.31 15.07 5.06
C ASN A 23 8.67 14.58 6.47
N ASP A 24 8.17 13.40 6.85
CA ASP A 24 8.41 12.83 8.17
C ASP A 24 9.89 12.50 8.37
N GLY A 25 10.57 11.99 7.35
CA GLY A 25 12.00 11.69 7.38
C GLY A 25 12.86 12.93 7.65
N ILE A 26 12.58 14.06 7.01
CA ILE A 26 13.33 15.31 7.22
C ILE A 26 13.09 15.84 8.64
N VAL A 27 11.82 15.99 9.04
CA VAL A 27 11.47 16.60 10.32
C VAL A 27 11.94 15.73 11.50
N SER A 28 11.73 14.42 11.43
CA SER A 28 12.13 13.49 12.49
C SER A 28 13.65 13.41 12.63
N THR A 29 14.39 13.30 11.51
CA THR A 29 15.86 13.20 11.55
C THR A 29 16.49 14.50 12.03
N ALA A 30 16.01 15.65 11.56
CA ALA A 30 16.50 16.95 12.04
C ALA A 30 16.24 17.13 13.53
N SER A 31 15.04 16.81 14.00
CA SER A 31 14.69 16.92 15.43
C SER A 31 15.53 15.98 16.30
N LEU A 32 15.76 14.74 15.84
CA LEU A 32 16.60 13.77 16.53
C LEU A 32 18.05 14.27 16.62
N ILE A 33 18.62 14.73 15.50
CA ILE A 33 20.00 15.25 15.46
C ILE A 33 20.15 16.46 16.39
N ILE A 34 19.21 17.40 16.37
CA ILE A 34 19.21 18.57 17.27
C ILE A 34 19.16 18.12 18.74
N GLY A 35 18.29 17.16 19.07
CA GLY A 35 18.16 16.64 20.43
C GLY A 35 19.43 15.94 20.93
N VAL A 36 20.04 15.08 20.09
CA VAL A 36 21.28 14.37 20.42
C VAL A 36 22.46 15.34 20.52
N ALA A 37 22.52 16.35 19.64
CA ALA A 37 23.54 17.40 19.70
C ALA A 37 23.41 18.24 20.98
N ALA A 38 22.18 18.60 21.38
CA ALA A 38 21.93 19.33 22.63
C ALA A 38 22.37 18.57 23.88
N ALA A 39 22.40 17.24 23.82
CA ALA A 39 22.91 16.38 24.90
C ALA A 39 24.45 16.33 24.99
N SER A 40 25.17 17.22 24.30
CA SER A 40 26.65 17.31 24.30
C SER A 40 27.34 16.01 23.83
N THR A 41 26.73 15.30 22.88
CA THR A 41 27.30 14.08 22.27
C THR A 41 28.42 14.43 21.28
N SER A 42 29.38 13.51 21.09
CA SER A 42 30.44 13.65 20.07
C SER A 42 29.88 13.68 18.64
N HIS A 43 30.64 14.23 17.70
CA HIS A 43 30.22 14.32 16.29
C HIS A 43 29.92 12.93 15.70
N ASP A 44 30.74 11.93 16.00
CA ASP A 44 30.51 10.54 15.57
C ASP A 44 29.22 9.96 16.14
N GLY A 45 28.87 10.29 17.40
CA GLY A 45 27.62 9.87 18.02
C GLY A 45 26.39 10.53 17.39
N ILE A 46 26.50 11.80 16.98
CA ILE A 46 25.44 12.51 16.26
C ILE A 46 25.21 11.89 14.86
N LEU A 47 26.29 11.59 14.13
CA LEU A 47 26.21 10.96 12.81
C LEU A 47 25.61 9.55 12.89
N LEU A 48 26.03 8.76 13.87
CA LEU A 48 25.47 7.43 14.12
C LEU A 48 23.98 7.50 14.43
N ALA A 49 23.57 8.41 15.33
CA ALA A 49 22.17 8.58 15.69
C ALA A 49 21.31 9.05 14.50
N GLY A 50 21.81 9.97 13.68
CA GLY A 50 21.13 10.42 12.46
C GLY A 50 20.96 9.30 11.43
N ALA A 51 22.02 8.53 11.17
CA ALA A 51 21.96 7.40 10.25
C ALA A 51 21.02 6.29 10.75
N ALA A 52 21.11 5.92 12.03
CA ALA A 52 20.24 4.94 12.65
C ALA A 52 18.77 5.39 12.62
N GLY A 53 18.50 6.66 12.94
CA GLY A 53 17.16 7.26 12.89
C GLY A 53 16.55 7.24 11.49
N LEU A 54 17.33 7.57 10.45
CA LEU A 54 16.88 7.51 9.07
C LEU A 54 16.51 6.09 8.64
N VAL A 55 17.36 5.11 8.93
CA VAL A 55 17.10 3.70 8.57
C VAL A 55 15.89 3.16 9.32
N ALA A 56 15.80 3.42 10.64
CA ALA A 56 14.67 2.99 11.45
C ALA A 56 13.36 3.65 10.99
N GLY A 57 13.39 4.95 10.70
CA GLY A 57 12.23 5.70 10.18
C GLY A 57 11.76 5.17 8.83
N ALA A 58 12.68 4.95 7.89
CA ALA A 58 12.36 4.39 6.57
C ALA A 58 11.77 2.98 6.66
N MET A 59 12.35 2.10 7.49
CA MET A 59 11.83 0.74 7.69
C MET A 59 10.45 0.75 8.34
N SER A 60 10.26 1.56 9.40
CA SER A 60 8.97 1.69 10.09
C SER A 60 7.88 2.15 9.14
N MET A 61 8.16 3.16 8.31
CA MET A 61 7.19 3.65 7.34
C MET A 61 6.87 2.64 6.24
N ALA A 62 7.89 1.97 5.70
CA ALA A 62 7.69 0.95 4.67
C ALA A 62 6.86 -0.22 5.21
N ALA A 63 7.14 -0.68 6.43
CA ALA A 63 6.36 -1.72 7.10
C ALA A 63 4.92 -1.27 7.36
N GLY A 64 4.72 -0.04 7.84
CA GLY A 64 3.40 0.52 8.10
C GLY A 64 2.53 0.62 6.83
N GLU A 65 3.09 1.12 5.72
CA GLU A 65 2.35 1.21 4.46
C GLU A 65 2.06 -0.19 3.88
N TYR A 66 3.02 -1.14 3.99
CA TYR A 66 2.77 -2.53 3.57
C TYR A 66 1.61 -3.16 4.35
N VAL A 67 1.64 -3.07 5.68
CA VAL A 67 0.58 -3.63 6.53
C VAL A 67 -0.76 -2.94 6.24
N SER A 68 -0.76 -1.63 5.99
CA SER A 68 -1.98 -0.89 5.65
C SER A 68 -2.59 -1.37 4.33
N VAL A 69 -1.77 -1.51 3.29
CA VAL A 69 -2.22 -1.97 1.97
C VAL A 69 -2.62 -3.44 2.01
N SER A 70 -1.89 -4.30 2.72
CA SER A 70 -2.25 -5.70 2.87
C SER A 70 -3.58 -5.86 3.62
N SER A 71 -3.78 -5.11 4.70
CA SER A 71 -5.04 -5.15 5.47
C SER A 71 -6.24 -4.67 4.66
N GLN A 72 -6.04 -3.66 3.80
CA GLN A 72 -7.07 -3.23 2.85
C GLN A 72 -7.38 -4.33 1.84
N SER A 73 -6.36 -4.93 1.24
CA SER A 73 -6.55 -6.04 0.29
C SER A 73 -7.22 -7.25 0.92
N ASP A 74 -6.93 -7.56 2.19
CA ASP A 74 -7.55 -8.67 2.91
C ASP A 74 -9.03 -8.40 3.19
N THR A 75 -9.37 -7.17 3.58
CA THR A 75 -10.76 -6.72 3.73
C THR A 75 -11.51 -6.81 2.39
N GLU A 76 -10.94 -6.27 1.31
CA GLU A 76 -11.53 -6.34 -0.03
C GLU A 76 -11.73 -7.79 -0.49
N ASN A 77 -10.77 -8.69 -0.23
CA ASN A 77 -10.89 -10.10 -0.58
C ASN A 77 -11.97 -10.81 0.23
N ALA A 78 -12.14 -10.47 1.51
CA ALA A 78 -13.19 -11.01 2.36
C ALA A 78 -14.57 -10.55 1.87
N ASP A 79 -14.71 -9.26 1.53
CA ASP A 79 -15.93 -8.70 0.97
C ASP A 79 -16.27 -9.36 -0.37
N LEU A 80 -15.28 -9.52 -1.26
CA LEU A 80 -15.47 -10.23 -2.54
C LEU A 80 -15.90 -11.69 -2.35
N ALA A 81 -15.41 -12.37 -1.32
CA ALA A 81 -15.80 -13.75 -1.02
C ALA A 81 -17.25 -13.84 -0.55
N ILE A 82 -17.70 -12.87 0.25
CA ILE A 82 -19.10 -12.73 0.68
C ILE A 82 -19.98 -12.46 -0.55
N GLU A 83 -19.60 -11.48 -1.37
CA GLU A 83 -20.36 -11.09 -2.57
C GLU A 83 -20.51 -12.24 -3.56
N LYS A 84 -19.43 -12.99 -3.78
CA LYS A 84 -19.45 -14.18 -4.65
C LYS A 84 -20.43 -15.23 -4.12
N LYS A 85 -20.47 -15.45 -2.80
CA LYS A 85 -21.43 -16.38 -2.19
C LYS A 85 -22.86 -15.87 -2.32
N SER A 86 -23.10 -14.58 -2.15
CA SER A 86 -24.43 -13.98 -2.38
C SER A 86 -24.88 -14.13 -3.82
N LEU A 87 -23.99 -13.93 -4.80
CA LEU A 87 -24.25 -14.17 -6.22
C LEU A 87 -24.59 -15.63 -6.54
N GLU A 88 -23.93 -16.59 -5.89
CA GLU A 88 -24.21 -18.03 -6.06
C GLU A 88 -25.55 -18.45 -5.42
N GLN A 89 -25.93 -17.83 -4.30
CA GLN A 89 -27.11 -18.21 -3.53
C GLN A 89 -28.38 -17.47 -3.95
N ASN A 90 -28.29 -16.18 -4.28
CA ASN A 90 -29.43 -15.27 -4.49
C ASN A 90 -29.24 -14.35 -5.70
N PHE A 91 -28.88 -14.94 -6.85
CA PHE A 91 -28.57 -14.19 -8.08
C PHE A 91 -29.61 -13.14 -8.48
N GLU A 92 -30.91 -13.47 -8.41
CA GLU A 92 -32.00 -12.54 -8.78
C GLU A 92 -32.08 -11.32 -7.83
N SER A 93 -31.81 -11.53 -6.53
CA SER A 93 -31.76 -10.44 -5.55
C SER A 93 -30.60 -9.49 -5.81
N GLU A 94 -29.43 -10.03 -6.21
CA GLU A 94 -28.28 -9.19 -6.53
C GLU A 94 -28.45 -8.39 -7.82
N ILE A 95 -29.15 -8.95 -8.82
CA ILE A 95 -29.55 -8.19 -10.01
C ILE A 95 -30.43 -7.00 -9.62
N GLU A 96 -31.36 -7.18 -8.69
CA GLU A 96 -32.24 -6.12 -8.20
C GLU A 96 -31.47 -5.05 -7.40
N GLU A 97 -30.52 -5.47 -6.54
CA GLU A 97 -29.63 -4.56 -5.81
C GLU A 97 -28.79 -3.72 -6.78
N LEU A 98 -28.14 -4.36 -7.77
CA LEU A 98 -27.35 -3.65 -8.76
C LEU A 98 -28.20 -2.70 -9.61
N ALA A 99 -29.42 -3.11 -10.00
CA ALA A 99 -30.35 -2.26 -10.73
C ALA A 99 -30.70 -0.99 -9.93
N LYS A 100 -31.00 -1.13 -8.63
CA LYS A 100 -31.25 0.01 -7.72
C LYS A 100 -30.04 0.94 -7.60
N ILE A 101 -28.83 0.38 -7.54
CA ILE A 101 -27.58 1.18 -7.52
C ILE A 101 -27.45 2.00 -8.81
N TYR A 102 -27.71 1.40 -9.97
CA TYR A 102 -27.64 2.09 -11.25
C TYR A 102 -28.76 3.11 -11.44
N GLU A 103 -29.98 2.81 -11.00
CA GLU A 103 -31.10 3.77 -10.97
C GLU A 103 -30.78 4.98 -10.10
N GLY A 104 -30.23 4.77 -8.90
CA GLY A 104 -29.79 5.84 -8.00
C GLY A 104 -28.65 6.69 -8.60
N ARG A 105 -27.87 6.14 -9.53
CA ARG A 105 -26.83 6.85 -10.29
C ARG A 105 -27.36 7.47 -11.61
N GLY A 106 -28.66 7.37 -11.88
CA GLY A 106 -29.32 7.97 -13.04
C GLY A 106 -29.33 7.12 -14.31
N LEU A 107 -28.97 5.83 -14.25
CA LEU A 107 -29.11 4.90 -15.37
C LEU A 107 -30.53 4.31 -15.44
N ASN A 108 -31.06 4.11 -16.65
CA ASN A 108 -32.30 3.37 -16.86
C ASN A 108 -32.09 1.89 -16.46
N ALA A 109 -33.01 1.32 -15.68
CA ALA A 109 -32.94 -0.01 -15.05
C ALA A 109 -32.44 -1.14 -15.97
N ALA A 110 -32.91 -1.13 -17.23
CA ALA A 110 -32.54 -2.14 -18.24
C ALA A 110 -31.05 -2.11 -18.62
N LEU A 111 -30.40 -0.94 -18.58
CA LEU A 111 -28.98 -0.78 -18.89
C LEU A 111 -28.09 -1.24 -17.73
N GLY A 112 -28.52 -1.03 -16.48
CA GLY A 112 -27.80 -1.45 -15.27
C GLY A 112 -27.65 -2.98 -15.17
N ALA A 113 -28.73 -3.72 -15.41
CA ALA A 113 -28.72 -5.18 -15.37
C ALA A 113 -27.81 -5.82 -16.44
N THR A 114 -27.65 -5.15 -17.59
CA THR A 114 -26.84 -5.67 -18.70
C THR A 114 -25.33 -5.51 -18.43
N ALA A 115 -24.93 -4.43 -17.75
CA ALA A 115 -23.52 -4.15 -17.42
C ALA A 115 -22.97 -5.08 -16.32
N ALA A 116 -23.81 -5.48 -15.36
CA ALA A 116 -23.50 -6.40 -14.27
C ALA A 116 -22.89 -7.73 -14.75
N ARG A 117 -23.38 -8.24 -15.88
CA ARG A 117 -23.17 -9.62 -16.31
C ARG A 117 -21.79 -9.91 -16.91
N VAL A 118 -20.92 -8.90 -17.07
CA VAL A 118 -19.77 -8.95 -18.00
C VAL A 118 -18.38 -8.84 -17.32
N GLY A 119 -18.24 -8.53 -16.02
CA GLY A 119 -17.03 -7.87 -15.48
C GLY A 119 -15.85 -8.62 -14.81
N GLY A 120 -15.68 -9.95 -14.84
CA GLY A 120 -14.66 -10.65 -14.01
C GLY A 120 -13.15 -10.45 -14.34
N ALA A 121 -12.26 -10.34 -13.34
CA ALA A 121 -10.78 -10.20 -13.52
C ALA A 121 -9.89 -10.78 -12.36
N SER A 122 -8.56 -10.98 -12.58
CA SER A 122 -7.65 -11.92 -11.85
C SER A 122 -6.40 -11.35 -11.12
N ILE A 123 -5.88 -12.12 -10.14
CA ILE A 123 -5.01 -11.76 -8.98
C ILE A 123 -3.47 -11.83 -9.24
N THR A 124 -3.02 -12.36 -10.38
CA THR A 124 -1.64 -12.87 -10.57
C THR A 124 -0.53 -11.79 -10.61
N VAL A 125 -0.87 -10.55 -10.96
CA VAL A 125 0.11 -9.46 -11.13
C VAL A 125 0.56 -8.87 -9.79
N GLY A 126 -0.27 -8.97 -8.74
CA GLY A 126 0.05 -8.49 -7.39
C GLY A 126 1.15 -9.29 -6.71
N ALA A 127 1.09 -10.63 -6.81
CA ALA A 127 2.05 -11.54 -6.21
C ALA A 127 3.49 -11.30 -6.72
N ILE A 128 3.66 -11.03 -8.02
CA ILE A 128 4.99 -10.83 -8.65
C ILE A 128 5.69 -9.57 -8.11
N ARG A 129 4.94 -8.51 -7.82
CA ARG A 129 5.53 -7.23 -7.38
C ARG A 129 5.95 -7.28 -5.91
N VAL A 130 5.17 -7.95 -5.06
CA VAL A 130 5.47 -8.11 -3.62
C VAL A 130 6.75 -8.91 -3.42
N THR A 131 6.93 -10.02 -4.14
CA THR A 131 8.13 -10.85 -4.02
C THR A 131 9.39 -10.12 -4.51
N PHE A 132 9.29 -9.35 -5.60
CA PHE A 132 10.44 -8.64 -6.19
C PHE A 132 10.95 -7.51 -5.29
N TRP A 133 10.05 -6.61 -4.83
CA TRP A 133 10.47 -5.49 -3.99
C TRP A 133 10.88 -5.92 -2.58
N GLY A 134 10.25 -6.97 -2.03
CA GLY A 134 10.64 -7.54 -0.74
C GLY A 134 12.06 -8.12 -0.74
N ALA A 135 12.45 -8.83 -1.80
CA ALA A 135 13.80 -9.38 -1.94
C ALA A 135 14.88 -8.28 -2.07
N LEU A 136 14.58 -7.21 -2.80
CA LEU A 136 15.51 -6.08 -2.98
C LEU A 136 15.78 -5.32 -1.67
N ALA A 137 14.75 -5.13 -0.86
CA ALA A 137 14.85 -4.47 0.44
C ALA A 137 15.72 -5.26 1.43
N MET A 138 15.57 -6.59 1.46
CA MET A 138 16.40 -7.46 2.30
C MET A 138 17.88 -7.43 1.87
N ALA A 139 18.15 -7.39 0.57
CA ALA A 139 19.51 -7.32 0.05
C ALA A 139 20.22 -6.01 0.42
N LEU A 140 19.54 -4.87 0.32
CA LEU A 140 20.10 -3.56 0.69
C LEU A 140 20.43 -3.48 2.18
N THR A 141 19.55 -4.03 3.02
CA THR A 141 19.76 -4.08 4.48
C THR A 141 20.99 -4.90 4.85
N ALA A 142 21.19 -6.05 4.20
CA ALA A 142 22.36 -6.91 4.43
C ALA A 142 23.69 -6.24 4.01
N VAL A 143 23.67 -5.42 2.95
CA VAL A 143 24.85 -4.70 2.47
C VAL A 143 25.26 -3.59 3.44
N VAL A 144 24.29 -2.82 3.94
CA VAL A 144 24.55 -1.78 4.96
C VAL A 144 25.12 -2.42 6.23
N GLY A 145 24.54 -3.53 6.71
CA GLY A 145 25.05 -4.24 7.89
C GLY A 145 26.50 -4.71 7.75
N ARG A 146 26.92 -5.13 6.54
CA ARG A 146 28.31 -5.53 6.27
C ARG A 146 29.29 -4.37 6.21
N ILE A 147 28.88 -3.23 5.66
CA ILE A 147 29.77 -2.06 5.49
C ILE A 147 30.10 -1.40 6.84
N PHE A 148 29.17 -1.45 7.80
CA PHE A 148 29.33 -0.82 9.13
C PHE A 148 29.77 -1.79 10.23
N GLY A 149 30.15 -3.04 9.89
CA GLY A 149 30.73 -3.99 10.84
C GLY A 149 29.75 -4.52 11.90
N VAL A 150 28.44 -4.54 11.62
CA VAL A 150 27.38 -4.91 12.58
C VAL A 150 27.19 -6.44 12.68
N VAL A 151 27.94 -7.24 11.91
CA VAL A 151 27.86 -8.71 11.95
C VAL A 151 29.17 -9.31 12.45
N ALA A 152 29.15 -9.73 13.71
CA ALA A 152 29.97 -10.81 14.26
C ALA A 152 29.03 -11.97 14.63
#